data_AF-A0A831PQQ9-F1
#
_entry.id   AF-A0A831PQQ9-F1
#
_cell.length_a   1.000
_cell.length_b   1.000
_cell.length_c   1.000
_cell.angle_alpha   90.00
_cell.angle_beta   90.00
_cell.angle_gamma   90.00
#
_symmetry.space_group_name_H-M   'P 1'
#
loop_
_entity.id
_entity.type
_entity.pdbx_description
1 polymer ?
#
loop_
_entity_poly.entity_id
_entity_poly.type
_entity_poly.pdbx_seq_one_letter_code
_entity_poly.pdbx_strand_id
1 'polypeptide(L)' 'MRLKHVGERRLISRIRSAFEEKRADVLLGIGDDAALVRGPDRLLLTTDI' A
#
# COMPACT_ATOMS: atom_id res chain seq x y z
N MET A 1 -19.88 2.34 -7.80
CA MET A 1 -20.09 1.75 -6.45
C MET A 1 -19.67 2.79 -5.40
N ARG A 2 -20.42 3.03 -4.32
CA ARG A 2 -19.99 3.96 -3.25
C ARG A 2 -19.08 3.24 -2.26
N LEU A 3 -18.03 3.90 -1.76
CA LEU A 3 -17.03 3.36 -0.82
C LEU A 3 -17.67 2.68 0.40
N LYS A 4 -18.74 3.28 0.95
CA LYS A 4 -19.51 2.76 2.09
C LYS A 4 -20.11 1.35 1.92
N HIS A 5 -20.12 0.80 0.71
CA HIS A 5 -20.69 -0.52 0.42
C HIS A 5 -19.63 -1.59 0.09
N VAL A 6 -18.34 -1.23 0.02
CA VAL A 6 -17.25 -2.15 -0.38
C VAL A 6 -16.70 -2.92 0.83
N GLY A 7 -16.66 -2.27 2.00
CA GLY A 7 -15.93 -2.74 3.17
C GLY A 7 -14.43 -2.43 3.05
N GLU A 8 -13.83 -1.97 4.14
CA GLU A 8 -12.45 -1.47 4.18
C GLU A 8 -11.43 -2.50 3.68
N ARG A 9 -11.46 -3.73 4.22
CA ARG A 9 -10.55 -4.81 3.80
C ARG A 9 -10.62 -5.12 2.30
N ARG A 10 -11.82 -5.09 1.73
CA ARG A 10 -12.03 -5.36 0.29
C ARG A 10 -11.57 -4.19 -0.58
N LEU A 11 -11.67 -2.97 -0.06
CA LEU A 11 -11.10 -1.79 -0.72
C LEU A 11 -9.56 -1.85 -0.72
N ILE A 12 -8.95 -2.12 0.43
CA ILE A 12 -7.48 -2.28 0.56
C ILE A 12 -6.97 -3.37 -0.38
N SER A 13 -7.64 -4.53 -0.42
CA SER A 13 -7.28 -5.62 -1.34
C SER A 13 -7.34 -5.20 -2.81
N ARG A 14 -8.35 -4.41 -3.22
CA ARG A 14 -8.44 -3.90 -4.60
C ARG A 14 -7.35 -2.89 -4.92
N ILE A 15 -7.02 -2.00 -3.98
CA ILE A 15 -5.91 -1.04 -4.14
C ILE A 15 -4.61 -1.82 -4.28
N ARG A 16 -4.34 -2.78 -3.39
CA ARG A 16 -3.14 -3.64 -3.48
C ARG A 16 -3.01 -4.30 -4.85
N SER A 17 -4.07 -4.92 -5.37
CA SER A 17 -4.05 -5.56 -6.70
C SER A 17 -3.86 -4.55 -7.85
N ALA A 18 -4.40 -3.33 -7.73
CA ALA A 18 -4.23 -2.29 -8.76
C ALA A 18 -2.80 -1.73 -8.82
N PHE A 19 -2.04 -1.85 -7.73
CA PHE A 19 -0.67 -1.36 -7.59
C PHE A 19 0.34 -2.52 -7.38
N GLU A 20 -0.04 -3.74 -7.76
CA GLU A 20 0.76 -4.97 -7.58
C GLU A 20 1.96 -5.06 -8.54
N GLU A 21 2.16 -4.04 -9.39
CA GLU A 21 3.36 -3.91 -10.20
C GLU A 21 4.60 -3.98 -9.31
N LYS A 22 5.46 -4.98 -9.55
CA LYS A 22 6.70 -5.16 -8.79
C LYS A 22 7.62 -3.97 -9.01
N ARG A 23 7.69 -3.09 -8.03
CA ARG A 23 8.62 -1.97 -7.97
C ARG A 23 9.89 -2.41 -7.27
N ALA A 24 11.02 -2.35 -7.97
CA ALA A 24 12.31 -2.81 -7.43
C ALA A 24 12.80 -1.98 -6.23
N ASP A 25 12.29 -0.76 -6.12
CA ASP A 25 12.53 0.19 -5.05
C ASP A 25 11.60 0.00 -3.84
N VAL A 26 10.52 -0.78 -3.93
CA VAL A 26 9.59 -1.02 -2.81
C VAL A 26 9.88 -2.38 -2.17
N LEU A 27 10.27 -2.37 -0.89
CA LEU A 27 10.62 -3.55 -0.11
C LEU A 27 9.42 -4.11 0.69
N LEU A 28 8.56 -3.23 1.19
CA LEU A 28 7.29 -3.54 1.86
C LEU A 28 6.24 -2.58 1.31
N GLY A 29 5.07 -3.10 0.91
CA GLY A 29 4.11 -2.39 0.06
C GLY A 29 2.72 -2.24 0.68
N ILE A 30 1.72 -2.02 -0.18
CA ILE A 30 0.34 -1.72 0.24
C ILE A 30 -0.30 -2.95 0.92
N GLY A 31 -0.85 -2.73 2.12
CA GLY A 31 -1.55 -3.75 2.90
C GLY A 31 -0.73 -4.39 4.02
N ASP A 32 0.50 -3.93 4.24
CA ASP A 32 1.24 -4.04 5.51
C ASP A 32 1.01 -2.78 6.37
N ASP A 33 1.49 -2.81 7.61
CA ASP A 33 1.37 -1.69 8.57
C ASP A 33 2.16 -0.43 8.15
N ALA A 34 3.15 -0.56 7.26
CA ALA A 34 3.95 0.53 6.70
C ALA A 34 4.55 0.17 5.35
N ALA A 35 4.94 1.18 4.55
CA ALA A 35 5.69 0.98 3.32
C ALA A 35 7.19 1.25 3.54
N LEU A 36 8.04 0.38 2.98
CA LEU A 36 9.50 0.53 2.99
C LEU A 36 10.01 0.71 1.57
N VAL A 37 10.74 1.80 1.33
CA VAL A 37 11.25 2.17 -0.01
C VAL A 37 12.76 2.35 0.03
N ARG A 38 13.46 1.93 -1.04
CA ARG A 38 14.88 2.17 -1.27
C ARG A 38 15.07 3.57 -1.85
N GLY A 39 15.77 4.43 -1.14
CA GLY A 39 16.30 5.70 -1.63
C GLY A 39 17.80 5.82 -1.37
N PRO A 40 18.39 7.02 -1.50
CA PRO A 40 19.75 7.31 -1.06
C PRO A 40 19.98 6.88 0.40
N ASP A 41 18.94 6.99 1.22
CA ASP A 41 18.82 6.44 2.57
C ASP A 41 17.59 5.52 2.67
N ARG A 42 17.54 4.70 3.75
CA ARG A 42 16.35 3.89 4.05
C ARG A 42 15.23 4.80 4.57
N LEU A 43 14.07 4.77 3.91
CA LEU A 43 12.94 5.63 4.23
C LEU A 43 11.70 4.79 4.54
N LEU A 44 11.09 5.04 5.69
CA LEU A 44 9.84 4.40 6.12
C LEU A 44 8.69 5.40 5.93
N LEU A 45 7.64 4.99 5.23
CA LEU A 45 6.43 5.79 5.01
C LEU A 45 5.27 5.13 5.73
N THR A 46 4.66 5.88 6.64
CA THR A 46 3.40 5.52 7.26
C THR A 46 2.43 6.71 7.13
N THR A 47 1.15 6.39 7.07
CA THR A 47 0.08 7.38 7.23
C THR A 47 -0.99 6.72 8.06
N ASP A 48 -1.27 7.30 9.23
CA ASP A 48 -2.48 6.97 9.98
C ASP A 48 -3.69 7.66 9.30
N ILE A 49 -4.85 7.01 9.38
CA ILE A 49 -6.15 7.59 9.01
C ILE A 49 -6.88 7.97 10.29
#